data_AF-A0A2K3M9I3-F1
#
_entry.id   AF-A0A2K3M9I3-F1
#
_cell.length_a   1.000
_cell.length_b   1.000
_cell.length_c   1.000
_cell.angle_alpha   90.00
_cell.angle_beta   90.00
_cell.angle_gamma   90.00
#
_symmetry.space_group_name_H-M   'P 1'
#
loop_
_entity.id
_entity.type
_entity.pdbx_description
1 polymer ?
#
loop_
_entity_poly.entity_id
_entity_poly.type
_entity_poly.pdbx_seq_one_letter_code
_entity_poly.pdbx_strand_id
1 'polypeptide(L)'
;MQCFEALFPHLVLVETAICNFYGISMEDAAGDSTGMSFRVAYTSSREYASSDKKVLCTCLGSMLCSVVPGFRNSVEAALNGIGIRPRFVSLPSQAQENRIVISDLPEFEWSSILTMFGYYILVLFKIDSELFGNLMRSYPYSPLANRIDELKAKVGCHRNLIGIPLKAEAENSIRTMLGTHALRASVINFLMNNFNHPDPQICDLRVLTVMNERLVKTKSPVLADYRVKAEVDNLEETIKAIASHTYPQYFNHLCLVSELFYLDVSRFPTLFEVALELEKEVKGY
;
A
#
# COMPACT_ATOMS: atom_id res chain seq x y z
N MET A 1 -33.76 -5.10 34.62
CA MET A 1 -33.24 -4.53 33.35
C MET A 1 -32.19 -3.44 33.64
N GLN A 2 -31.31 -3.66 34.62
CA GLN A 2 -30.25 -2.72 35.04
C GLN A 2 -28.87 -3.43 35.20
N CYS A 3 -28.73 -4.65 34.69
CA CYS A 3 -27.50 -5.44 34.80
C CYS A 3 -26.78 -5.67 33.46
N PHE A 4 -27.22 -5.03 32.37
CA PHE A 4 -26.58 -5.19 31.04
C PHE A 4 -25.63 -4.04 30.65
N GLU A 5 -25.69 -2.89 31.34
CA GLU A 5 -24.84 -1.73 31.04
C GLU A 5 -23.46 -1.77 31.73
N ALA A 6 -23.25 -2.68 32.69
CA ALA A 6 -22.00 -2.76 33.45
C ALA A 6 -20.91 -3.65 32.83
N LEU A 7 -21.18 -4.30 31.68
CA LEU A 7 -20.26 -5.28 31.07
C LEU A 7 -19.42 -4.73 29.90
N PHE A 8 -19.68 -3.51 29.41
CA PHE A 8 -18.92 -2.94 28.27
C PHE A 8 -18.70 -1.42 28.39
N PRO A 9 -17.76 -0.94 29.23
CA PRO A 9 -17.44 0.50 29.32
C PRO A 9 -16.65 1.04 28.10
N HIS A 10 -16.38 0.20 27.09
CA HIS A 10 -15.64 0.57 25.87
C HIS A 10 -16.44 0.44 24.57
N LEU A 11 -17.77 0.33 24.63
CA LEU A 11 -18.61 0.60 23.45
C LEU A 11 -18.63 2.13 23.21
N VAL A 12 -17.49 2.64 22.74
CA VAL A 12 -17.44 3.93 22.05
C VAL A 12 -18.39 3.77 20.88
N LEU A 13 -19.52 4.47 20.91
CA LEU A 13 -20.31 4.78 19.73
C LEU A 13 -19.34 5.43 18.75
N VAL A 14 -18.79 4.63 17.82
CA VAL A 14 -17.98 5.14 16.72
C VAL A 14 -18.94 5.96 15.88
N GLU A 15 -18.92 7.27 16.08
CA GLU A 15 -19.69 8.22 15.29
C GLU A 15 -19.31 7.98 13.82
N THR A 16 -20.24 7.39 13.09
CA THR A 16 -19.98 6.88 11.75
C THR A 16 -20.10 8.06 10.79
N ALA A 17 -18.98 8.49 10.22
CA ALA A 17 -18.97 9.56 9.23
C ALA A 17 -19.54 9.03 7.91
N ILE A 18 -20.43 9.80 7.28
CA ILE A 18 -20.93 9.51 5.93
C ILE A 18 -20.07 10.27 4.94
N CYS A 19 -19.36 9.56 4.07
CA CYS A 19 -18.51 10.16 3.04
C CYS A 19 -18.97 9.69 1.66
N ASN A 20 -18.93 10.60 0.68
CA ASN A 20 -19.31 10.27 -0.69
C ASN A 20 -18.27 9.35 -1.33
N PHE A 21 -18.78 8.26 -1.92
CA PHE A 21 -18.02 7.30 -2.69
C PHE A 21 -18.47 7.40 -4.14
N TYR A 22 -17.55 7.80 -5.01
CA TYR A 22 -17.88 8.12 -6.39
C TYR A 22 -17.71 6.88 -7.26
N GLY A 23 -18.83 6.31 -7.68
CA GLY A 23 -18.92 5.20 -8.63
C GLY A 23 -19.88 5.60 -9.74
N ILE A 24 -19.59 6.74 -10.35
CA ILE A 24 -20.43 7.44 -11.32
C ILE A 24 -20.46 6.63 -12.62
N SER A 25 -21.62 6.03 -12.90
CA SER A 25 -21.91 5.37 -14.19
C SER A 25 -22.40 6.40 -15.22
N MET A 26 -21.74 7.56 -15.31
CA MET A 26 -21.97 8.52 -16.37
C MET A 26 -20.92 8.33 -17.44
N GLU A 27 -21.37 7.81 -18.58
CA GLU A 27 -20.59 7.74 -19.80
C GLU A 27 -20.17 9.17 -20.20
N ASP A 28 -18.87 9.39 -20.43
CA ASP A 28 -18.43 10.59 -21.11
C ASP A 28 -18.88 10.56 -22.59
N ALA A 29 -18.57 11.61 -23.37
CA ALA A 29 -18.94 11.66 -24.78
C ALA A 29 -18.37 10.48 -25.62
N ALA A 30 -17.41 9.72 -25.09
CA ALA A 30 -16.81 8.54 -25.70
C ALA A 30 -17.35 7.22 -25.12
N GLY A 31 -18.27 7.24 -24.14
CA GLY A 31 -18.80 6.04 -23.49
C GLY A 31 -18.01 5.56 -22.27
N ASP A 32 -16.97 6.28 -21.83
CA ASP A 32 -16.12 5.87 -20.71
C ASP A 32 -16.57 6.51 -19.38
N SER A 33 -17.19 5.72 -18.51
CA SER A 33 -17.60 6.15 -17.18
C SER A 33 -16.49 6.10 -16.11
N THR A 34 -15.40 5.40 -16.41
CA THR A 34 -14.31 5.15 -15.46
C THR A 34 -13.46 6.41 -15.26
N GLY A 35 -13.17 7.12 -16.35
CA GLY A 35 -12.45 8.40 -16.29
C GLY A 35 -13.19 9.45 -15.46
N MET A 36 -14.52 9.51 -15.56
CA MET A 36 -15.35 10.48 -14.85
C MET A 36 -15.38 10.26 -13.34
N SER A 37 -15.63 9.02 -12.89
CA SER A 37 -15.61 8.68 -11.47
C SER A 37 -14.26 8.99 -10.83
N PHE A 38 -13.18 8.67 -11.53
CA PHE A 38 -11.83 8.97 -11.08
C PHE A 38 -11.60 10.48 -10.92
N ARG A 39 -11.97 11.28 -11.92
CA ARG A 39 -11.77 12.75 -11.90
C ARG A 39 -12.53 13.42 -10.77
N VAL A 40 -13.78 13.02 -10.52
CA VAL A 40 -14.58 13.54 -9.40
C VAL A 40 -13.91 13.23 -8.07
N ALA A 41 -13.55 11.97 -7.85
CA ALA A 41 -12.87 11.56 -6.62
C ALA A 41 -11.53 12.26 -6.44
N TYR A 42 -10.76 12.45 -7.52
CA TYR A 42 -9.51 13.20 -7.49
C TYR A 42 -9.73 14.67 -7.09
N THR A 43 -10.69 15.37 -7.71
CA THR A 43 -11.00 16.77 -7.39
C THR A 43 -11.41 16.90 -5.93
N SER A 44 -12.33 16.05 -5.45
CA SER A 44 -12.71 16.01 -4.03
C SER A 44 -11.49 15.75 -3.13
N SER A 45 -10.61 14.81 -3.50
CA SER A 45 -9.43 14.51 -2.69
C SER A 45 -8.53 15.72 -2.46
N ARG A 46 -8.44 16.64 -3.43
CA ARG A 46 -7.60 17.84 -3.33
C ARG A 46 -8.14 18.86 -2.33
N GLU A 47 -9.45 18.98 -2.23
CA GLU A 47 -10.10 19.87 -1.26
C GLU A 47 -9.85 19.41 0.18
N TYR A 48 -9.71 18.09 0.38
CA TYR A 48 -9.60 17.48 1.72
C TYR A 48 -8.19 16.97 2.08
N ALA A 49 -7.23 17.02 1.15
CA ALA A 49 -5.89 16.44 1.32
C ALA A 49 -5.14 16.92 2.58
N SER A 50 -5.45 18.13 3.06
CA SER A 50 -4.81 18.74 4.23
C SER A 50 -5.65 18.73 5.51
N SER A 51 -6.94 18.41 5.46
CA SER A 51 -7.88 18.62 6.58
C SER A 51 -8.52 17.33 7.09
N ASP A 52 -8.97 16.45 6.19
CA ASP A 52 -9.73 15.25 6.57
C ASP A 52 -9.18 13.99 5.88
N LYS A 53 -8.44 13.20 6.67
CA LYS A 53 -7.81 11.95 6.20
C LYS A 53 -8.83 10.86 5.90
N LYS A 54 -9.99 10.86 6.56
CA LYS A 54 -11.08 9.90 6.34
C LYS A 54 -11.73 10.14 4.97
N VAL A 55 -12.02 11.40 4.66
CA VAL A 55 -12.53 11.78 3.34
C VAL A 55 -11.51 11.51 2.24
N LEU A 56 -10.22 11.81 2.49
CA LEU A 56 -9.13 11.47 1.58
C LEU A 56 -9.10 9.95 1.27
N CYS A 57 -9.18 9.09 2.29
CA CYS A 57 -9.24 7.64 2.10
C CYS A 57 -10.47 7.19 1.30
N THR A 58 -11.62 7.84 1.51
CA THR A 58 -12.84 7.54 0.73
C THR A 58 -12.67 7.90 -0.75
N CYS A 59 -12.07 9.05 -1.03
CA CYS A 59 -11.77 9.50 -2.40
C CYS A 59 -10.77 8.56 -3.08
N LEU A 60 -9.70 8.17 -2.38
CA LEU A 60 -8.72 7.19 -2.87
C LEU A 60 -9.34 5.82 -3.13
N GLY A 61 -10.17 5.33 -2.21
CA GLY A 61 -10.93 4.11 -2.40
C GLY A 61 -11.80 4.17 -3.65
N SER A 62 -12.46 5.31 -3.89
CA SER A 62 -13.25 5.55 -5.09
C SER A 62 -12.39 5.52 -6.37
N MET A 63 -11.23 6.19 -6.36
CA MET A 63 -10.28 6.18 -7.48
C MET A 63 -9.76 4.78 -7.80
N LEU A 64 -9.39 3.99 -6.78
CA LEU A 64 -8.95 2.60 -6.95
C LEU A 64 -10.06 1.72 -7.53
N CYS A 65 -11.28 1.84 -7.03
CA CYS A 65 -12.43 1.07 -7.51
C CYS A 65 -12.93 1.51 -8.88
N SER A 66 -12.67 2.76 -9.29
CA SER A 66 -12.97 3.22 -10.64
C SER A 66 -12.11 2.48 -11.66
N VAL A 67 -10.81 2.34 -11.39
CA VAL A 67 -9.87 1.64 -12.29
C VAL A 67 -10.04 0.12 -12.20
N VAL A 68 -10.22 -0.43 -10.99
CA VAL A 68 -10.41 -1.86 -10.76
C VAL A 68 -11.65 -2.09 -9.88
N PRO A 69 -12.83 -2.31 -10.47
CA PRO A 69 -14.08 -2.51 -9.73
C PRO A 69 -14.04 -3.67 -8.73
N GLY A 70 -13.19 -4.67 -8.97
CA GLY A 70 -12.98 -5.81 -8.08
C GLY A 70 -12.48 -5.45 -6.68
N PHE A 71 -11.91 -4.25 -6.47
CA PHE A 71 -11.47 -3.82 -5.14
C PHE A 71 -12.59 -3.36 -4.23
N ARG A 72 -13.79 -3.12 -4.75
CA ARG A 72 -14.92 -2.50 -4.04
C ARG A 72 -15.18 -3.09 -2.67
N ASN A 73 -15.35 -4.39 -2.56
CA ASN A 73 -15.68 -5.04 -1.28
C ASN A 73 -14.57 -4.83 -0.23
N SER A 74 -13.30 -4.92 -0.64
CA SER A 74 -12.15 -4.74 0.25
C SER A 74 -11.95 -3.28 0.67
N VAL A 75 -12.25 -2.33 -0.23
CA VAL A 75 -12.23 -0.89 0.08
C VAL A 75 -13.37 -0.54 1.03
N GLU A 76 -14.59 -1.02 0.78
CA GLU A 76 -15.74 -0.79 1.66
C GLU A 76 -15.48 -1.36 3.07
N ALA A 77 -14.92 -2.57 3.17
CA ALA A 77 -14.55 -3.17 4.45
C ALA A 77 -13.51 -2.30 5.20
N ALA A 78 -12.51 -1.77 4.49
CA ALA A 78 -11.52 -0.87 5.08
C ALA A 78 -12.15 0.45 5.57
N LEU A 79 -13.02 1.07 4.77
CA LEU A 79 -13.73 2.30 5.15
C LEU A 79 -14.65 2.08 6.36
N ASN A 80 -15.40 0.98 6.39
CA ASN A 80 -16.23 0.61 7.52
C ASN A 80 -15.38 0.41 8.80
N GLY A 81 -14.20 -0.20 8.67
CA GLY A 81 -13.25 -0.42 9.78
C GLY A 81 -12.74 0.88 10.43
N ILE A 82 -12.70 1.98 9.68
CA ILE A 82 -12.33 3.32 10.21
C ILE A 82 -13.56 4.18 10.58
N GLY A 83 -14.75 3.57 10.62
CA GLY A 83 -16.00 4.23 10.98
C GLY A 83 -16.54 5.16 9.88
N ILE A 84 -16.28 4.84 8.60
CA ILE A 84 -16.88 5.55 7.46
C ILE A 84 -17.90 4.63 6.81
N ARG A 85 -19.12 5.15 6.59
CA ARG A 85 -20.12 4.49 5.75
C ARG A 85 -20.10 5.15 4.37
N PRO A 86 -19.65 4.46 3.32
CA PRO A 86 -19.60 5.02 1.97
C PRO A 86 -21.03 5.30 1.45
N ARG A 87 -21.28 6.53 0.99
CA ARG A 87 -22.50 6.90 0.26
C ARG A 87 -22.20 6.90 -1.23
N PHE A 88 -22.74 5.93 -1.95
CA PHE A 88 -22.50 5.81 -3.39
C PHE A 88 -23.21 6.92 -4.16
N VAL A 89 -22.42 7.66 -4.94
CA VAL A 89 -22.88 8.63 -5.93
C VAL A 89 -22.66 7.99 -7.29
N SER A 90 -23.75 7.51 -7.90
CA SER A 90 -23.73 6.79 -9.17
C SER A 90 -24.64 7.40 -10.23
N LEU A 91 -25.65 8.19 -9.83
CA LEU A 91 -26.65 8.76 -10.72
C LEU A 91 -26.41 10.26 -11.01
N PRO A 92 -26.83 10.76 -12.19
CA PRO A 92 -26.80 12.19 -12.52
C PRO A 92 -27.50 13.09 -11.49
N SER A 93 -28.68 12.68 -11.00
CA SER A 93 -29.41 13.42 -9.98
C SER A 93 -28.61 13.54 -8.68
N GLN A 94 -27.92 12.49 -8.26
CA GLN A 94 -27.07 12.50 -7.09
C GLN A 94 -25.83 13.37 -7.30
N ALA A 95 -25.28 13.41 -8.51
CA ALA A 95 -24.15 14.29 -8.82
C ALA A 95 -24.55 15.78 -8.68
N GLN A 96 -25.75 16.13 -9.14
CA GLN A 96 -26.31 17.48 -8.99
C GLN A 96 -26.56 17.83 -7.51
N GLU A 97 -27.13 16.91 -6.73
CA GLU A 97 -27.30 17.08 -5.27
C GLU A 97 -25.96 17.33 -4.56
N ASN A 98 -24.89 16.71 -5.03
CA ASN A 98 -23.54 16.87 -4.50
C ASN A 98 -22.74 18.00 -5.16
N ARG A 99 -23.40 18.86 -5.96
CA ARG A 99 -22.80 20.02 -6.65
C ARG A 99 -21.60 19.65 -7.52
N ILE A 100 -21.60 18.46 -8.11
CA ILE A 100 -20.56 18.04 -9.04
C ILE A 100 -20.84 18.72 -10.39
N VAL A 101 -19.97 19.65 -10.75
CA VAL A 101 -20.01 20.35 -12.04
C VAL A 101 -19.02 19.67 -12.99
N ILE A 102 -19.54 18.91 -13.96
CA ILE A 102 -18.73 18.10 -14.88
C ILE A 102 -17.74 18.96 -15.69
N SER A 103 -18.16 20.17 -16.11
CA SER A 103 -17.31 21.09 -16.88
C SER A 103 -16.07 21.57 -16.12
N ASP A 104 -16.07 21.46 -14.80
CA ASP A 104 -14.99 21.97 -13.94
C ASP A 104 -13.99 20.87 -13.58
N LEU A 105 -14.24 19.63 -14.00
CA LEU A 105 -13.36 18.50 -13.72
C LEU A 105 -12.11 18.55 -14.61
N PRO A 106 -10.93 18.22 -14.05
CA PRO A 106 -9.70 18.16 -14.83
C PRO A 106 -9.79 17.03 -15.86
N GLU A 107 -9.35 17.32 -17.08
CA GLU A 107 -9.18 16.28 -18.10
C GLU A 107 -7.90 15.48 -17.84
N PHE A 108 -8.08 14.18 -17.60
CA PHE A 108 -6.97 13.23 -17.51
C PHE A 108 -6.99 12.25 -18.67
N GLU A 109 -5.84 12.11 -19.30
CA GLU A 109 -5.54 10.98 -20.17
C GLU A 109 -5.41 9.70 -19.36
N TRP A 110 -5.64 8.55 -20.00
CA TRP A 110 -5.54 7.25 -19.34
C TRP A 110 -4.16 7.02 -18.73
N SER A 111 -3.09 7.49 -19.38
CA SER A 111 -1.72 7.45 -18.86
C SER A 111 -1.57 8.15 -17.51
N SER A 112 -2.28 9.27 -17.31
CA SER A 112 -2.28 10.02 -16.07
C SER A 112 -3.05 9.27 -14.98
N ILE A 113 -4.23 8.73 -15.31
CA ILE A 113 -5.04 7.90 -14.40
C ILE A 113 -4.25 6.68 -13.92
N LEU A 114 -3.62 5.94 -14.83
CA LEU A 114 -2.80 4.77 -14.51
C LEU A 114 -1.57 5.13 -13.66
N THR A 115 -0.95 6.27 -13.91
CA THR A 115 0.17 6.75 -13.07
C THR A 115 -0.29 7.04 -11.64
N MET A 116 -1.43 7.73 -11.47
CA MET A 116 -2.00 8.00 -10.15
C MET A 116 -2.42 6.71 -9.44
N PHE A 117 -3.09 5.81 -10.17
CA PHE A 117 -3.49 4.50 -9.67
C PHE A 117 -2.29 3.67 -9.18
N GLY A 118 -1.24 3.56 -10.00
CA GLY A 118 -0.03 2.85 -9.61
C GLY A 118 0.66 3.49 -8.41
N TYR A 119 0.72 4.82 -8.34
CA TYR A 119 1.24 5.52 -7.16
C TYR A 119 0.45 5.19 -5.88
N TYR A 120 -0.89 5.19 -5.94
CA TYR A 120 -1.71 4.86 -4.77
C TYR A 120 -1.53 3.40 -4.33
N ILE A 121 -1.31 2.47 -5.28
CA ILE A 121 -0.87 1.11 -4.94
C ILE A 121 0.44 1.16 -4.15
N LEU A 122 1.47 1.87 -4.63
CA LEU A 122 2.75 1.99 -3.91
C LEU A 122 2.57 2.54 -2.48
N VAL A 123 1.68 3.53 -2.29
CA VAL A 123 1.37 4.10 -0.97
C VAL A 123 0.77 3.05 -0.02
N LEU A 124 -0.12 2.17 -0.52
CA LEU A 124 -0.75 1.12 0.29
C LEU A 124 0.26 0.10 0.85
N PHE A 125 1.32 -0.20 0.09
CA PHE A 125 2.27 -1.27 0.43
C PHE A 125 3.44 -0.84 1.30
N LYS A 126 3.61 0.45 1.64
CA LYS A 126 4.78 0.92 2.42
C LYS A 126 6.08 0.38 1.85
N ILE A 127 6.57 0.99 0.77
CA ILE A 127 7.94 0.73 0.32
C ILE A 127 8.86 1.50 1.25
N ASP A 128 9.22 0.90 2.39
CA ASP A 128 10.13 1.54 3.34
C ASP A 128 11.54 1.59 2.77
N SER A 129 12.08 2.80 2.74
CA SER A 129 13.53 3.04 2.75
C SER A 129 14.12 3.04 4.15
N GLU A 130 13.30 3.07 5.21
CA GLU A 130 13.73 3.42 6.56
C GLU A 130 14.57 2.33 7.25
N LEU A 131 14.28 1.04 7.03
CA LEU A 131 15.12 -0.06 7.56
C LEU A 131 16.59 0.03 7.11
N PHE A 132 16.87 0.74 6.01
CA PHE A 132 18.21 1.01 5.48
C PHE A 132 18.56 2.49 5.37
N GLY A 133 17.71 3.40 5.87
CA GLY A 133 17.91 4.85 5.78
C GLY A 133 19.17 5.32 6.52
N ASN A 134 19.66 4.53 7.48
CA ASN A 134 20.92 4.79 8.17
C ASN A 134 22.17 4.31 7.39
N LEU A 135 22.02 3.41 6.41
CA LEU A 135 23.13 2.91 5.58
C LEU A 135 23.26 3.67 4.25
N MET A 136 22.17 4.18 3.70
CA MET A 136 22.21 5.10 2.56
C MET A 136 22.10 6.55 3.03
N ARG A 137 23.26 7.15 3.29
CA ARG A 137 23.42 8.60 3.52
C ARG A 137 22.55 9.42 2.56
N SER A 138 21.75 10.32 3.13
CA SER A 138 21.51 11.68 2.62
C SER A 138 21.17 11.80 1.12
N TYR A 139 20.04 11.26 0.69
CA TYR A 139 19.37 11.78 -0.51
C TYR A 139 18.14 12.60 -0.10
N PRO A 140 18.02 13.86 -0.55
CA PRO A 140 16.92 14.76 -0.17
C PRO A 140 15.58 14.43 -0.84
N TYR A 141 15.48 13.30 -1.55
CA TYR A 141 14.30 12.90 -2.33
C TYR A 141 13.60 11.71 -1.68
N SER A 142 12.27 11.81 -1.53
CA SER A 142 11.46 10.68 -1.09
C SER A 142 11.63 9.51 -2.08
N PRO A 143 11.90 8.27 -1.63
CA PRO A 143 12.04 7.10 -2.51
C PRO A 143 10.85 6.91 -3.47
N LEU A 144 9.64 7.30 -3.04
CA LEU A 144 8.43 7.25 -3.84
C LEU A 144 8.46 8.22 -5.04
N ALA A 145 9.19 9.33 -4.97
CA ALA A 145 9.31 10.27 -6.09
C ALA A 145 10.01 9.63 -7.30
N ASN A 146 11.14 8.94 -7.06
CA ASN A 146 11.84 8.21 -8.12
C ASN A 146 10.94 7.12 -8.73
N ARG A 147 10.16 6.42 -7.89
CA ARG A 147 9.21 5.39 -8.36
C ARG A 147 8.08 5.97 -9.19
N ILE A 148 7.60 7.17 -8.86
CA ILE A 148 6.59 7.86 -9.66
C ILE A 148 7.18 8.19 -11.04
N ASP A 149 8.42 8.65 -11.12
CA ASP A 149 9.03 8.97 -12.42
C ASP A 149 9.30 7.73 -13.27
N GLU A 150 9.72 6.61 -12.65
CA GLU A 150 9.78 5.30 -13.32
C GLU A 150 8.40 4.85 -13.81
N LEU A 151 7.35 5.02 -12.99
CA LEU A 151 5.98 4.67 -13.36
C LEU A 151 5.48 5.53 -14.53
N LYS A 152 5.72 6.84 -14.48
CA LYS A 152 5.42 7.78 -15.57
C LYS A 152 6.09 7.33 -16.87
N ALA A 153 7.38 7.00 -16.82
CA ALA A 153 8.14 6.53 -17.97
C ALA A 153 7.55 5.24 -18.55
N LYS A 154 7.20 4.26 -17.70
CA LYS A 154 6.59 2.99 -18.11
C LYS A 154 5.20 3.16 -18.74
N VAL A 155 4.40 4.08 -18.21
CA VAL A 155 3.02 4.33 -18.66
C VAL A 155 2.95 5.34 -19.82
N GLY A 156 4.06 6.02 -20.14
CA GLY A 156 4.09 7.09 -21.14
C GLY A 156 3.42 8.38 -20.67
N CYS A 157 3.41 8.65 -19.37
CA CYS A 157 2.84 9.87 -18.81
C CYS A 157 3.88 10.99 -18.77
N HIS A 158 3.74 11.98 -19.64
CA HIS A 158 4.65 13.14 -19.70
C HIS A 158 4.19 14.32 -18.83
N ARG A 159 3.00 14.23 -18.22
CA ARG A 159 2.43 15.33 -17.43
C ARG A 159 2.95 15.30 -15.99
N ASN A 160 3.17 16.50 -15.46
CA ASN A 160 3.34 16.68 -14.02
C ASN A 160 1.96 16.63 -13.36
N LEU A 161 1.73 15.57 -12.60
CA LEU A 161 0.48 15.35 -11.89
C LEU A 161 0.47 16.21 -10.63
N ILE A 162 -0.43 17.20 -10.59
CA ILE A 162 -0.55 18.11 -9.46
C ILE A 162 -0.92 17.30 -8.20
N GLY A 163 -0.28 17.58 -7.07
CA GLY A 163 -0.58 16.93 -5.80
C GLY A 163 -0.03 15.50 -5.64
N ILE A 164 0.76 15.01 -6.58
CA ILE A 164 1.54 13.76 -6.44
C ILE A 164 3.03 14.09 -6.61
N PRO A 165 3.92 13.63 -5.70
CA PRO A 165 3.62 12.85 -4.51
C PRO A 165 2.81 13.61 -3.45
N LEU A 166 2.01 12.88 -2.68
CA LEU A 166 1.32 13.39 -1.50
C LEU A 166 2.34 13.72 -0.41
N LYS A 167 1.94 14.54 0.56
CA LYS A 167 2.75 14.75 1.77
C LYS A 167 2.85 13.45 2.57
N ALA A 168 4.00 13.18 3.18
CA ALA A 168 4.26 11.96 3.95
C ALA A 168 3.19 11.64 5.01
N GLU A 169 2.65 12.66 5.69
CA GLU A 169 1.57 12.50 6.66
C GLU A 169 0.28 11.93 6.05
N ALA A 170 -0.07 12.38 4.84
CA ALA A 170 -1.22 11.88 4.10
C ALA A 170 -0.97 10.45 3.62
N GLU A 171 0.22 10.15 3.06
CA GLU A 171 0.60 8.79 2.68
C GLU A 171 0.51 7.82 3.87
N ASN A 172 1.00 8.22 5.04
CA ASN A 172 0.93 7.41 6.26
C ASN A 172 -0.51 7.17 6.73
N SER A 173 -1.35 8.20 6.64
CA SER A 173 -2.77 8.07 6.98
C SER A 173 -3.48 7.10 6.04
N ILE A 174 -3.27 7.22 4.72
CA ILE A 174 -3.86 6.33 3.71
C ILE A 174 -3.43 4.89 3.96
N ARG A 175 -2.14 4.66 4.17
CA ARG A 175 -1.59 3.35 4.45
C ARG A 175 -2.19 2.71 5.70
N THR A 176 -2.39 3.50 6.75
CA THR A 176 -2.92 3.02 8.04
C THR A 176 -4.43 2.77 7.98
N MET A 177 -5.17 3.66 7.32
CA MET A 177 -6.63 3.64 7.29
C MET A 177 -7.19 2.75 6.18
N LEU A 178 -6.59 2.79 4.98
CA LEU A 178 -7.07 2.07 3.80
C LEU A 178 -6.26 0.79 3.53
N GLY A 179 -4.98 0.76 3.89
CA GLY A 179 -4.04 -0.35 3.68
C GLY A 179 -4.28 -1.59 4.56
N THR A 180 -5.53 -2.02 4.66
CA THR A 180 -5.92 -3.24 5.36
C THR A 180 -5.37 -4.49 4.65
N HIS A 181 -5.22 -5.58 5.41
CA HIS A 181 -4.79 -6.88 4.87
C HIS A 181 -5.69 -7.33 3.71
N ALA A 182 -7.02 -7.21 3.85
CA ALA A 182 -7.97 -7.60 2.80
C ALA A 182 -7.79 -6.80 1.49
N LEU A 183 -7.57 -5.48 1.59
CA LEU A 183 -7.31 -4.65 0.39
C LEU A 183 -5.97 -4.99 -0.24
N ARG A 184 -4.91 -5.13 0.56
CA ARG A 184 -3.58 -5.52 0.07
C ARG A 184 -3.60 -6.89 -0.63
N ALA A 185 -4.29 -7.87 -0.05
CA ALA A 185 -4.50 -9.18 -0.67
C ALA A 185 -5.25 -9.08 -2.00
N SER A 186 -6.29 -8.25 -2.07
CA SER A 186 -7.04 -8.02 -3.31
C SER A 186 -6.17 -7.39 -4.39
N VAL A 187 -5.36 -6.39 -4.03
CA VAL A 187 -4.42 -5.74 -4.96
C VAL A 187 -3.34 -6.72 -5.43
N ILE A 188 -2.73 -7.50 -4.53
CA ILE A 188 -1.71 -8.47 -4.93
C ILE A 188 -2.32 -9.53 -5.84
N ASN A 189 -3.48 -10.10 -5.52
CA ASN A 189 -4.15 -11.05 -6.40
C ASN A 189 -4.44 -10.45 -7.78
N PHE A 190 -4.88 -9.19 -7.85
CA PHE A 190 -5.05 -8.49 -9.11
C PHE A 190 -3.72 -8.38 -9.87
N LEU A 191 -2.62 -7.98 -9.23
CA LEU A 191 -1.31 -7.89 -9.87
C LEU A 191 -0.84 -9.27 -10.37
N MET A 192 -0.94 -10.31 -9.54
CA MET A 192 -0.50 -11.67 -9.88
C MET A 192 -1.28 -12.26 -11.05
N ASN A 193 -2.60 -11.99 -11.14
CA ASN A 193 -3.44 -12.51 -12.21
C ASN A 193 -3.27 -11.77 -13.55
N ASN A 194 -2.73 -10.54 -13.52
CA ASN A 194 -2.62 -9.69 -14.72
C ASN A 194 -1.17 -9.51 -15.20
N PHE A 195 -0.17 -9.91 -14.42
CA PHE A 195 1.24 -9.78 -14.77
C PHE A 195 1.97 -11.12 -14.71
N ASN A 196 2.51 -11.55 -15.86
CA ASN A 196 3.28 -12.80 -15.99
C ASN A 196 4.57 -12.81 -15.16
N HIS A 197 5.08 -11.63 -14.78
CA HIS A 197 6.25 -11.44 -13.92
C HIS A 197 6.02 -10.24 -12.99
N PRO A 198 5.48 -10.45 -11.79
CA PRO A 198 5.38 -9.38 -10.80
C PRO A 198 6.80 -8.92 -10.47
N ASP A 199 7.05 -7.62 -10.64
CA ASP A 199 8.33 -7.02 -10.30
C ASP A 199 8.59 -7.23 -8.78
N PRO A 200 9.68 -7.93 -8.38
CA PRO A 200 9.96 -8.22 -6.97
C PRO A 200 10.24 -6.96 -6.13
N GLN A 201 10.24 -5.78 -6.73
CA GLN A 201 10.57 -4.50 -6.08
C GLN A 201 9.54 -3.98 -5.08
N ILE A 202 8.39 -4.63 -4.95
CA ILE A 202 7.39 -4.35 -3.89
C ILE A 202 7.73 -5.17 -2.61
N CYS A 203 8.73 -6.05 -2.65
CA CYS A 203 9.09 -6.92 -1.54
C CYS A 203 10.00 -6.22 -0.52
N ASP A 204 9.45 -5.84 0.64
CA ASP A 204 10.23 -5.39 1.80
C ASP A 204 10.70 -6.58 2.66
N LEU A 205 11.41 -7.53 2.04
CA LEU A 205 12.09 -8.64 2.74
C LEU A 205 13.62 -8.50 2.62
N ARG A 206 14.13 -7.29 2.38
CA ARG A 206 15.53 -7.06 2.02
C ARG A 206 16.52 -7.58 3.05
N VAL A 207 16.22 -7.48 4.35
CA VAL A 207 17.04 -8.04 5.43
C VAL A 207 17.22 -9.56 5.25
N LEU A 208 16.11 -10.27 5.04
CA LEU A 208 16.12 -11.71 4.80
C LEU A 208 16.75 -12.06 3.46
N THR A 209 16.55 -11.24 2.42
CA THR A 209 17.21 -11.41 1.12
C THR A 209 18.73 -11.35 1.28
N VAL A 210 19.26 -10.35 1.99
CA VAL A 210 20.72 -10.22 2.21
C VAL A 210 21.26 -11.42 2.99
N MET A 211 20.60 -11.83 4.08
CA MET A 211 21.03 -13.02 4.84
C MET A 211 20.96 -14.30 4.00
N ASN A 212 19.89 -14.48 3.22
CA ASN A 212 19.75 -15.63 2.34
C ASN A 212 20.83 -15.65 1.24
N GLU A 213 21.11 -14.50 0.62
CA GLU A 213 22.10 -14.40 -0.45
C GLU A 213 23.54 -14.53 0.05
N ARG A 214 23.86 -13.95 1.21
CA ARG A 214 25.23 -13.91 1.73
C ARG A 214 25.60 -15.04 2.66
N LEU A 215 24.64 -15.64 3.34
CA LEU A 215 24.89 -16.72 4.29
C LEU A 215 24.41 -18.07 3.75
N VAL A 216 23.14 -18.16 3.38
CA VAL A 216 22.50 -19.45 3.04
C VAL A 216 22.99 -19.95 1.68
N LYS A 217 22.88 -19.14 0.63
CA LYS A 217 23.28 -19.53 -0.74
C LYS A 217 24.78 -19.80 -0.86
N THR A 218 25.61 -19.07 -0.11
CA THR A 218 27.08 -19.24 -0.10
C THR A 218 27.54 -20.36 0.82
N LYS A 219 26.64 -20.94 1.63
CA LYS A 219 26.96 -21.91 2.69
C LYS A 219 28.04 -21.36 3.64
N SER A 220 27.85 -20.11 4.09
CA SER A 220 28.80 -19.43 4.96
C SER A 220 29.13 -20.26 6.21
N PRO A 221 30.41 -20.39 6.59
CA PRO A 221 30.81 -21.19 7.75
C PRO A 221 30.23 -20.68 9.07
N VAL A 222 29.80 -19.41 9.13
CA VAL A 222 29.13 -18.85 10.32
C VAL A 222 27.87 -19.63 10.70
N LEU A 223 27.19 -20.23 9.73
CA LEU A 223 25.96 -21.02 9.96
C LEU A 223 26.23 -22.31 10.75
N ALA A 224 27.49 -22.77 10.82
CA ALA A 224 27.89 -23.94 11.60
C ALA A 224 28.39 -23.60 13.01
N ASP A 225 28.54 -22.31 13.35
CA ASP A 225 29.02 -21.89 14.66
C ASP A 225 27.94 -22.09 15.72
N TYR A 226 28.27 -22.81 16.79
CA TYR A 226 27.32 -23.16 17.85
C TYR A 226 26.75 -21.92 18.57
N ARG A 227 27.47 -20.78 18.55
CA ARG A 227 27.06 -19.54 19.22
C ARG A 227 25.85 -18.88 18.56
N VAL A 228 25.67 -19.08 17.25
CA VAL A 228 24.55 -18.53 16.48
C VAL A 228 23.46 -19.56 16.19
N LYS A 229 23.56 -20.77 16.78
CA LYS A 229 22.62 -21.87 16.49
C LYS A 229 21.14 -21.47 16.63
N ALA A 230 20.79 -20.74 17.68
CA ALA A 230 19.42 -20.27 17.88
C ALA A 230 18.96 -19.30 16.77
N GLU A 231 19.84 -18.41 16.29
CA GLU A 231 19.53 -17.51 15.16
C GLU A 231 19.39 -18.30 13.84
N VAL A 232 20.20 -19.34 13.65
CA VAL A 232 20.11 -20.22 12.47
C VAL A 232 18.79 -20.99 12.47
N ASP A 233 18.39 -21.56 13.60
CA ASP A 233 17.11 -22.26 13.75
C ASP A 233 15.93 -21.30 13.47
N ASN A 234 15.98 -20.06 14.01
CA ASN A 234 15.00 -19.01 13.71
C ASN A 234 14.95 -18.67 12.21
N LEU A 235 16.11 -18.63 11.55
CA LEU A 235 16.22 -18.20 10.15
C LEU A 235 15.62 -19.28 9.25
N GLU A 236 15.89 -20.55 9.56
CA GLU A 236 15.28 -21.68 8.88
C GLU A 236 13.76 -21.69 9.04
N GLU A 237 13.26 -21.46 10.25
CA GLU A 237 11.82 -21.35 10.52
C GLU A 237 11.17 -20.22 9.70
N THR A 238 11.82 -19.05 9.68
CA THR A 238 11.35 -17.88 8.92
C THR A 238 11.33 -18.14 7.42
N ILE A 239 12.39 -18.74 6.87
CA ILE A 239 12.44 -19.11 5.45
C ILE A 239 11.34 -20.11 5.11
N LYS A 240 11.07 -21.11 5.97
CA LYS A 240 9.98 -22.07 5.78
C LYS A 240 8.60 -21.39 5.81
N ALA A 241 8.37 -20.48 6.76
CA ALA A 241 7.11 -19.73 6.86
C ALA A 241 6.88 -18.84 5.62
N ILE A 242 7.93 -18.19 5.11
CA ILE A 242 7.84 -17.37 3.90
C ILE A 242 7.60 -18.25 2.67
N ALA A 243 8.33 -19.35 2.53
CA ALA A 243 8.24 -20.25 1.38
C ALA A 243 6.90 -21.01 1.31
N SER A 244 6.22 -21.20 2.44
CA SER A 244 4.89 -21.84 2.48
C SER A 244 3.75 -20.90 2.09
N HIS A 245 4.01 -19.59 2.02
CA HIS A 245 3.00 -18.60 1.66
C HIS A 245 2.74 -18.60 0.14
N THR A 246 1.48 -18.38 -0.28
CA THR A 246 1.08 -18.38 -1.71
C THR A 246 1.91 -17.41 -2.56
N TYR A 247 2.27 -16.27 -1.97
CA TYR A 247 3.17 -15.29 -2.58
C TYR A 247 4.28 -14.92 -1.60
N PRO A 248 5.40 -15.68 -1.59
CA PRO A 248 6.49 -15.46 -0.64
C PRO A 248 7.07 -14.04 -0.68
N GLN A 249 7.15 -13.45 -1.87
CA GLN A 249 7.64 -12.08 -2.10
C GLN A 249 6.74 -10.98 -1.51
N TYR A 250 5.51 -11.31 -1.09
CA TYR A 250 4.61 -10.36 -0.44
C TYR A 250 4.31 -10.74 1.01
N PHE A 251 5.12 -11.62 1.61
CA PHE A 251 4.86 -12.15 2.96
C PHE A 251 4.60 -11.04 4.00
N ASN A 252 5.43 -10.00 4.06
CA ASN A 252 5.25 -8.87 4.99
C ASN A 252 3.89 -8.14 4.85
N HIS A 253 3.25 -8.24 3.69
CA HIS A 253 1.98 -7.56 3.43
C HIS A 253 0.77 -8.48 3.57
N LEU A 254 0.98 -9.79 3.49
CA LEU A 254 -0.08 -10.80 3.44
C LEU A 254 -0.06 -11.79 4.59
N CYS A 255 0.98 -11.81 5.42
CA CYS A 255 1.00 -12.63 6.61
C CYS A 255 0.00 -12.08 7.64
N LEU A 256 -0.42 -12.95 8.55
CA LEU A 256 -1.21 -12.55 9.70
C LEU A 256 -0.37 -11.66 10.63
N VAL A 257 -1.05 -10.86 11.46
CA VAL A 257 -0.36 -10.05 12.49
C VAL A 257 0.47 -10.94 13.42
N SER A 258 -0.04 -12.14 13.73
CA SER A 258 0.65 -13.15 14.53
C SER A 258 1.85 -13.78 13.85
N GLU A 259 2.08 -13.55 12.55
CA GLU A 259 3.21 -14.08 11.78
C GLU A 259 4.28 -13.01 11.52
N LEU A 260 4.00 -11.73 11.86
CA LEU A 260 4.97 -10.65 11.70
C LEU A 260 6.24 -10.86 12.53
N PHE A 261 6.19 -11.64 13.61
CA PHE A 261 7.36 -11.98 14.41
C PHE A 261 8.42 -12.79 13.63
N TYR A 262 8.06 -13.45 12.53
CA TYR A 262 9.06 -14.07 11.64
C TYR A 262 9.99 -13.05 11.00
N LEU A 263 9.53 -11.81 10.84
CA LEU A 263 10.29 -10.73 10.20
C LEU A 263 11.07 -9.86 11.22
N ASP A 264 10.98 -10.17 12.51
CA ASP A 264 11.66 -9.40 13.54
C ASP A 264 13.19 -9.61 13.47
N VAL A 265 13.92 -8.56 13.13
CA VAL A 265 15.38 -8.56 12.98
C VAL A 265 16.08 -8.90 14.30
N SER A 266 15.44 -8.66 15.46
CA SER A 266 15.99 -9.02 16.77
C SER A 266 16.14 -10.53 16.97
N ARG A 267 15.56 -11.36 16.09
CA ARG A 267 15.76 -12.82 16.06
C ARG A 267 17.07 -13.26 15.40
N PHE A 268 17.75 -12.34 14.69
CA PHE A 268 18.95 -12.59 13.89
C PHE A 268 20.05 -11.53 14.07
N PRO A 269 20.32 -10.99 15.27
CA PRO A 269 21.20 -9.83 15.40
C PRO A 269 22.62 -10.11 14.86
N THR A 270 23.19 -11.27 15.20
CA THR A 270 24.55 -11.64 14.77
C THR A 270 24.59 -12.01 13.30
N LEU A 271 23.63 -12.82 12.83
CA LEU A 271 23.57 -13.23 11.43
C LEU A 271 23.37 -12.03 10.50
N PHE A 272 22.53 -11.08 10.90
CA PHE A 272 22.29 -9.88 10.12
C PHE A 272 23.55 -9.01 10.01
N GLU A 273 24.26 -8.77 11.11
CA GLU A 273 25.52 -8.01 11.10
C GLU A 273 26.58 -8.67 10.21
N VAL A 274 26.75 -9.99 10.31
CA VAL A 274 27.72 -10.73 9.47
C VAL A 274 27.32 -10.67 8.00
N ALA A 275 26.03 -10.83 7.68
CA ALA A 275 25.56 -10.73 6.31
C ALA A 275 25.78 -9.32 5.72
N LEU A 276 25.59 -8.27 6.53
CA LEU A 276 25.88 -6.90 6.12
C LEU A 276 27.37 -6.66 5.86
N GLU A 277 28.26 -7.23 6.68
CA GLU A 277 29.70 -7.07 6.47
C GLU A 277 30.16 -7.75 5.18
N LEU A 278 29.69 -8.97 4.92
CA LEU A 278 29.93 -9.68 3.66
C LEU A 278 29.36 -8.93 2.45
N GLU A 279 28.21 -8.25 2.60
CA GLU A 279 27.62 -7.42 1.55
C GLU A 279 28.51 -6.20 1.20
N LYS A 280 29.17 -5.59 2.19
CA LYS A 280 30.09 -4.46 1.99
C LYS A 280 31.35 -4.90 1.23
N GLU A 281 31.95 -6.03 1.64
CA GLU A 281 33.14 -6.58 1.00
C GLU A 281 32.91 -6.84 -0.49
N VAL A 282 31.75 -7.42 -0.86
CA VAL A 282 31.39 -7.69 -2.25
C VAL A 282 31.18 -6.42 -3.07
N LYS A 283 30.69 -5.34 -2.44
CA LYS A 283 30.45 -4.05 -3.09
C LYS A 283 31.66 -3.13 -3.12
N GLY A 284 32.78 -3.53 -2.49
CA GLY A 284 34.02 -2.76 -2.47
C GLY A 284 33.94 -1.48 -1.63
N TYR A 285 33.10 -1.48 -0.59
CA TYR A 285 33.03 -0.40 0.40
C TYR A 285 34.03 -0.60 1.53
#